data_AF-B0RIG6-F1
#
_entry.id   AF-B0RIG6-F1
#
_cell.length_a   1.000
_cell.length_b   1.000
_cell.length_c   1.000
_cell.angle_alpha   90.00
_cell.angle_beta   90.00
_cell.angle_gamma   90.00
#
_symmetry.space_group_name_H-M   'P 1'
#
loop_
_entity.id
_entity.type
_entity.pdbx_description
1 polymer ?
#
loop_
_entity_poly.entity_id
_entity_poly.type
_entity_poly.pdbx_seq_one_letter_code
_entity_poly.pdbx_strand_id
1 'polypeptide(L)'
;MTDTTHDHDVEHDATEDVAVDASESTDHDPAGVADEGASPVDPADPTPPALTRAARIGTAIAALVVVIYVATSILMVVPQSDATRALTAAARPYFGQQWNVFAPSIQKTNRYLEMQAQWRDDSGALVKSEWVDITRAEYEAGEGRIQSSRTVKQSANLLKTYTERFRGLTREQQAIVQDTFIRRADTDSGFAAKTAVSLIDQLQALDEGSRGRVITMLRADYVLKEFTTYWATAWFGRDIERVRWRVATERPNDFAHRSDEQQQFTPSTRTFGWREADDVIDPQALSVYQGIVERYAR
;
A
#
# COMPACT_ATOMS: atom_id res chain seq x y z
N MET A 1 -39.56 0.02 -26.83
CA MET A 1 -39.84 -1.09 -27.77
C MET A 1 -38.66 -2.05 -27.63
N THR A 2 -38.90 -3.20 -26.98
CA THR A 2 -38.00 -4.31 -26.57
C THR A 2 -36.77 -3.90 -25.74
N ASP A 3 -36.66 -4.03 -24.42
CA ASP A 3 -37.09 -5.02 -23.40
C ASP A 3 -36.41 -6.39 -23.51
N THR A 4 -35.45 -6.64 -22.61
CA THR A 4 -35.19 -7.95 -22.02
C THR A 4 -34.45 -7.77 -20.68
N THR A 5 -35.22 -7.93 -19.61
CA THR A 5 -34.80 -8.09 -18.22
C THR A 5 -34.41 -9.57 -17.98
N HIS A 6 -33.37 -9.83 -17.18
CA HIS A 6 -33.13 -11.14 -16.57
C HIS A 6 -32.94 -10.97 -15.06
N ASP A 7 -34.00 -11.35 -14.34
CA ASP A 7 -34.03 -11.62 -12.91
C ASP A 7 -33.37 -12.98 -12.63
N HIS A 8 -32.67 -13.08 -11.49
CA HIS A 8 -32.30 -14.34 -10.89
C HIS A 8 -33.05 -14.46 -9.56
N ASP A 9 -34.13 -15.22 -9.60
CA ASP A 9 -34.89 -15.63 -8.42
C ASP A 9 -34.21 -16.79 -7.68
N VAL A 10 -34.33 -16.71 -6.36
CA VAL A 10 -33.89 -17.66 -5.35
C VAL A 10 -35.03 -18.66 -5.12
N GLU A 11 -34.81 -19.93 -5.42
CA GLU A 11 -35.70 -21.01 -4.96
C GLU A 11 -35.11 -21.69 -3.72
N HIS A 12 -35.88 -21.57 -2.64
CA HIS A 12 -35.82 -22.40 -1.44
C HIS A 12 -36.49 -23.74 -1.75
N ASP A 13 -35.80 -24.85 -1.48
CA ASP A 13 -36.44 -26.14 -1.31
C ASP A 13 -36.23 -26.63 0.13
N ALA A 14 -37.31 -27.11 0.72
CA ALA A 14 -37.43 -27.61 2.07
C ALA A 14 -38.04 -29.01 1.99
N THR A 15 -37.45 -29.97 2.71
CA THR A 15 -38.12 -30.98 3.55
C THR A 15 -37.19 -32.17 3.79
N GLU A 16 -36.88 -32.45 5.06
CA GLU A 16 -36.92 -33.83 5.58
C GLU A 16 -36.93 -33.79 7.12
N ASP A 17 -38.13 -34.03 7.65
CA ASP A 17 -38.43 -34.32 9.05
C ASP A 17 -37.94 -35.73 9.41
N VAL A 18 -37.23 -35.88 10.54
CA VAL A 18 -37.11 -37.18 11.21
C VAL A 18 -37.69 -37.04 12.61
N ALA A 19 -38.92 -37.55 12.72
CA ALA A 19 -39.69 -37.66 13.93
C ALA A 19 -39.24 -38.86 14.79
N VAL A 20 -39.47 -38.66 16.07
CA VAL A 20 -39.32 -39.57 17.21
C VAL A 20 -40.27 -40.77 17.06
N ASP A 21 -39.75 -41.99 17.22
CA ASP A 21 -40.57 -43.19 17.41
C ASP A 21 -40.35 -43.73 18.82
N ALA A 22 -41.44 -43.67 19.60
CA ALA A 22 -41.63 -44.38 20.84
C ALA A 22 -42.78 -45.37 20.58
N SER A 23 -42.51 -46.65 20.76
CA SER A 23 -43.53 -47.69 20.73
C SER A 23 -43.27 -48.72 21.84
N GLU A 24 -44.23 -48.79 22.76
CA GLU A 24 -44.43 -49.80 23.80
C GLU A 24 -44.48 -51.23 23.25
N SER A 25 -44.03 -52.19 24.05
CA SER A 25 -44.62 -53.54 24.07
C SER A 25 -44.69 -54.09 25.49
N THR A 26 -45.87 -54.59 25.82
CA THR A 26 -46.45 -54.92 27.12
C THR A 26 -46.07 -56.32 27.65
N ASP A 27 -46.27 -56.48 28.97
CA ASP A 27 -46.64 -57.70 29.72
C ASP A 27 -45.63 -58.84 29.94
N HIS A 28 -45.23 -59.07 31.21
CA HIS A 28 -45.83 -60.13 32.05
C HIS A 28 -45.31 -60.07 33.51
N ASP A 29 -46.22 -59.89 34.46
CA ASP A 29 -46.08 -60.26 35.89
C ASP A 29 -46.34 -61.79 36.02
N PRO A 30 -46.01 -62.55 37.11
CA PRO A 30 -46.33 -62.13 38.49
C PRO A 30 -45.42 -62.63 39.65
N ALA A 31 -45.57 -61.89 40.76
CA ALA A 31 -45.74 -62.35 42.15
C ALA A 31 -44.54 -62.77 43.03
N GLY A 32 -44.48 -62.06 44.18
CA GLY A 32 -44.03 -62.53 45.50
C GLY A 32 -42.53 -62.45 45.70
N VAL A 33 -41.97 -61.91 46.78
CA VAL A 33 -42.37 -61.98 48.19
C VAL A 33 -41.70 -60.80 48.91
N ALA A 34 -42.39 -60.22 49.89
CA ALA A 34 -41.84 -59.22 50.80
C ALA A 34 -40.72 -59.81 51.67
N ASP A 35 -39.59 -59.11 51.80
CA ASP A 35 -38.72 -59.27 52.97
C ASP A 35 -38.16 -57.92 53.43
N GLU A 36 -38.17 -57.77 54.74
CA GLU A 36 -37.83 -56.59 55.52
C GLU A 36 -36.30 -56.45 55.67
N GLY A 37 -35.83 -55.21 55.78
CA GLY A 37 -34.66 -54.90 56.60
C GLY A 37 -33.31 -54.80 55.90
N ALA A 38 -32.93 -53.56 55.56
CA ALA A 38 -31.65 -52.93 55.98
C ALA A 38 -31.47 -51.57 55.27
N SER A 39 -31.44 -50.48 56.05
CA SER A 39 -30.81 -49.22 55.60
C SER A 39 -29.29 -49.27 55.88
N PRO A 40 -28.52 -48.32 55.33
CA PRO A 40 -27.66 -48.49 54.16
C PRO A 40 -26.20 -48.75 54.54
N VAL A 41 -25.44 -49.44 53.68
CA VAL A 41 -23.97 -49.42 53.76
C VAL A 41 -23.50 -48.24 52.92
N ASP A 42 -23.01 -47.19 53.59
CA ASP A 42 -22.26 -46.10 52.97
C ASP A 42 -21.10 -46.68 52.12
N PRO A 43 -21.03 -46.40 50.80
CA PRO A 43 -19.80 -46.65 50.07
C PRO A 43 -18.78 -45.63 50.59
N ALA A 44 -17.77 -46.13 51.31
CA ALA A 44 -16.63 -45.32 51.72
C ALA A 44 -16.06 -44.59 50.49
N ASP A 45 -16.13 -43.26 50.50
CA ASP A 45 -15.52 -42.41 49.47
C ASP A 45 -14.03 -42.79 49.35
N PRO A 46 -13.55 -43.19 48.16
CA PRO A 46 -12.14 -43.48 47.98
C PRO A 46 -11.36 -42.18 48.21
N THR A 47 -10.60 -42.12 49.30
CA THR A 47 -9.68 -41.01 49.56
C THR A 47 -8.73 -40.91 48.35
N PRO A 48 -8.66 -39.75 47.65
CA PRO A 48 -7.86 -39.66 46.43
C PRO A 48 -6.41 -40.00 46.75
N PRO A 49 -5.74 -40.81 45.92
CA PRO A 49 -4.38 -41.25 46.19
C PRO A 49 -3.48 -40.02 46.34
N ALA A 50 -2.81 -39.93 47.49
CA ALA A 50 -1.90 -38.82 47.76
C ALA A 50 -0.82 -38.78 46.68
N LEU A 51 -0.69 -37.64 45.99
CA LEU A 51 0.30 -37.44 44.92
C LEU A 51 1.68 -37.87 45.41
N THR A 52 2.33 -38.76 44.64
CA THR A 52 3.69 -39.24 44.92
C THR A 52 4.66 -38.06 44.94
N ARG A 53 5.80 -38.19 45.64
CA ARG A 53 6.82 -37.11 45.69
C ARG A 53 7.27 -36.71 44.28
N ALA A 54 7.41 -37.67 43.37
CA ALA A 54 7.72 -37.41 41.97
C ALA A 54 6.63 -36.59 41.27
N ALA A 55 5.35 -36.90 41.50
CA ALA A 55 4.24 -36.12 40.96
C ALA A 55 4.25 -34.68 41.53
N ARG A 56 4.49 -34.49 42.84
CA ARG A 56 4.56 -33.15 43.45
C ARG A 56 5.72 -32.32 42.90
N ILE A 57 6.88 -32.94 42.72
CA ILE A 57 8.06 -32.29 42.10
C ILE A 57 7.74 -31.95 40.64
N GLY A 58 7.15 -32.89 39.89
CA GLY A 58 6.74 -32.66 38.50
C GLY A 58 5.75 -31.51 38.38
N THR A 59 4.73 -31.46 39.23
CA THR A 59 3.75 -30.36 39.29
C THR A 59 4.42 -29.03 39.67
N ALA A 60 5.34 -29.02 40.63
CA ALA A 60 6.06 -27.81 41.01
C ALA A 60 6.92 -27.27 39.86
N ILE A 61 7.61 -28.16 39.13
CA ILE A 61 8.40 -27.79 37.94
C ILE A 61 7.47 -27.26 36.83
N ALA A 62 6.37 -27.95 36.55
CA ALA A 62 5.41 -27.51 35.54
C ALA A 62 4.81 -26.13 35.88
N ALA A 63 4.41 -25.92 37.14
CA ALA A 63 3.92 -24.64 37.62
C ALA A 63 4.98 -23.54 37.49
N LEU A 64 6.24 -23.83 37.82
CA LEU A 64 7.35 -22.89 37.66
C LEU A 64 7.56 -22.50 36.18
N VAL A 65 7.51 -23.46 35.27
CA VAL A 65 7.61 -23.20 33.82
C VAL A 65 6.47 -22.30 33.35
N VAL A 66 5.23 -22.56 33.79
CA VAL A 66 4.07 -21.72 33.47
C VAL A 66 4.25 -20.30 34.02
N VAL A 67 4.70 -20.14 35.26
CA VAL A 67 4.96 -18.82 35.86
C VAL A 67 6.04 -18.06 35.09
N ILE A 68 7.15 -18.72 34.73
CA ILE A 68 8.22 -18.11 33.94
C ILE A 68 7.70 -17.69 32.57
N TYR A 69 6.90 -18.54 31.93
CA TYR A 69 6.28 -18.23 30.63
C TYR A 69 5.38 -17.00 30.72
N VAL A 70 4.43 -16.99 31.65
CA VAL A 70 3.50 -15.86 31.85
C VAL A 70 4.24 -14.56 32.18
N ALA A 71 5.24 -14.61 33.08
CA ALA A 71 6.05 -13.45 33.42
C ALA A 71 6.83 -12.90 32.22
N THR A 72 7.40 -13.79 31.39
CA THR A 72 8.12 -13.41 30.17
C THR A 72 7.17 -12.79 29.14
N SER A 73 5.97 -13.37 28.97
CA SER A 73 4.95 -12.83 28.07
C SER A 73 4.49 -11.43 28.50
N ILE A 74 4.24 -11.21 29.79
CA ILE A 74 3.89 -9.88 30.33
C ILE A 74 5.03 -8.89 30.05
N LEU A 75 6.29 -9.28 30.32
CA LEU A 75 7.45 -8.41 30.12
C LEU A 75 7.67 -8.01 28.65
N MET A 76 7.23 -8.85 27.70
CA MET A 76 7.27 -8.55 26.27
C MET A 76 6.18 -7.58 25.81
N VAL A 77 5.04 -7.52 26.50
CA VAL A 77 3.89 -6.66 26.15
C VAL A 77 3.96 -5.29 26.82
N VAL A 78 4.61 -5.18 27.99
CA VAL A 78 4.76 -3.93 28.74
C VAL A 78 5.69 -2.94 27.99
N PRO A 79 5.44 -1.61 28.09
CA PRO A 79 6.30 -0.58 27.51
C PRO A 79 7.79 -0.81 27.81
N GLN A 80 8.61 -0.70 26.77
CA GLN A 80 10.02 -1.05 26.83
C GLN A 80 10.86 0.11 27.40
N SER A 81 11.21 0.04 28.69
CA SER A 81 12.28 0.85 29.28
C SER A 81 13.65 0.17 29.07
N ASP A 82 14.74 0.84 29.39
CA ASP A 82 16.08 0.25 29.25
C ASP A 82 16.28 -1.00 30.14
N ALA A 83 15.62 -1.03 31.31
CA ALA A 83 15.63 -2.18 32.20
C ALA A 83 14.87 -3.39 31.61
N THR A 84 13.65 -3.19 31.08
CA THR A 84 12.88 -4.30 30.48
C THR A 84 13.49 -4.77 29.16
N ARG A 85 14.19 -3.89 28.45
CA ARG A 85 14.97 -4.19 27.24
C ARG A 85 16.16 -5.10 27.52
N ALA A 86 16.87 -4.91 28.64
CA ALA A 86 17.97 -5.78 29.05
C ALA A 86 17.46 -7.18 29.45
N LEU A 87 16.37 -7.26 30.22
CA LEU A 87 15.78 -8.54 30.64
C LEU A 87 15.19 -9.35 29.47
N THR A 88 14.63 -8.69 28.46
CA THR A 88 14.00 -9.36 27.31
C THR A 88 14.97 -9.73 26.19
N ALA A 89 16.25 -9.31 26.28
CA ALA A 89 17.22 -9.43 25.19
C ALA A 89 17.37 -10.87 24.64
N ALA A 90 17.42 -11.87 25.52
CA ALA A 90 17.56 -13.28 25.15
C ALA A 90 16.29 -13.86 24.49
N ALA A 91 15.11 -13.33 24.83
CA ALA A 91 13.82 -13.81 24.35
C ALA A 91 13.35 -13.07 23.07
N ARG A 92 13.94 -11.91 22.74
CA ARG A 92 13.60 -11.10 21.55
C ARG A 92 13.63 -11.84 20.21
N PRO A 93 14.56 -12.78 19.93
CA PRO A 93 14.53 -13.51 18.66
C PRO A 93 13.28 -14.37 18.46
N TYR A 94 12.66 -14.82 19.56
CA TYR A 94 11.52 -15.73 19.54
C TYR A 94 10.17 -15.01 19.60
N PHE A 95 10.13 -13.82 20.20
CA PHE A 95 8.90 -13.04 20.40
C PHE A 95 8.88 -11.72 19.62
N GLY A 96 9.99 -11.33 18.98
CA GLY A 96 10.02 -10.18 18.10
C GLY A 96 9.18 -10.47 16.86
N GLN A 97 8.05 -9.78 16.71
CA GLN A 97 7.38 -9.69 15.42
C GLN A 97 8.31 -8.96 14.45
N GLN A 98 9.19 -9.69 13.79
CA GLN A 98 9.95 -9.18 12.66
C GLN A 98 8.96 -9.06 11.50
N TRP A 99 8.32 -7.89 11.41
CA TRP A 99 7.47 -7.50 10.27
C TRP A 99 8.20 -7.62 8.92
N ASN A 100 9.53 -7.73 8.93
CA ASN A 100 10.35 -8.02 7.77
C ASN A 100 10.06 -9.39 7.13
N VAL A 101 9.49 -10.36 7.87
CA VAL A 101 9.04 -11.66 7.34
C VAL A 101 7.74 -11.53 6.55
N PHE A 102 6.87 -10.57 6.92
CA PHE A 102 5.57 -10.36 6.27
C PHE A 102 5.59 -9.25 5.21
N ALA A 103 6.51 -8.30 5.33
CA ALA A 103 6.69 -7.23 4.35
C ALA A 103 8.18 -6.84 4.25
N PRO A 104 8.99 -7.60 3.46
CA PRO A 104 10.43 -7.38 3.29
C PRO A 104 10.82 -5.99 2.75
N SER A 105 9.84 -5.21 2.29
CA SER A 105 10.05 -3.86 1.77
C SER A 105 8.89 -2.94 2.13
N ILE A 106 8.62 -2.74 3.44
CA ILE A 106 7.76 -1.62 3.85
C ILE A 106 8.45 -0.33 3.42
N GLN A 107 7.94 0.31 2.36
CA GLN A 107 8.42 1.62 1.95
C GLN A 107 8.03 2.62 3.03
N LYS A 108 9.02 3.10 3.78
CA LYS A 108 8.86 4.14 4.79
C LYS A 108 8.79 5.55 4.19
N THR A 109 8.42 5.67 2.92
CA THR A 109 8.44 6.97 2.22
C THR A 109 7.26 7.04 1.26
N ASN A 110 6.54 8.15 1.31
CA ASN A 110 5.56 8.54 0.32
C ASN A 110 6.27 9.30 -0.80
N ARG A 111 5.86 9.07 -2.05
CA ARG A 111 6.40 9.78 -3.21
C ARG A 111 5.25 10.43 -3.95
N TYR A 112 5.43 11.71 -4.28
CA TYR A 112 4.48 12.52 -4.99
C TYR A 112 5.08 13.03 -6.28
N LEU A 113 4.30 12.96 -7.35
CA LEU A 113 4.63 13.56 -8.63
C LEU A 113 4.10 14.99 -8.62
N GLU A 114 5.03 15.94 -8.66
CA GLU A 114 4.69 17.34 -8.81
C GLU A 114 5.12 17.85 -10.18
N MET A 115 4.27 18.63 -10.83
CA MET A 115 4.56 19.23 -12.14
C MET A 115 4.70 20.74 -12.06
N GLN A 116 5.42 21.30 -13.01
CA GLN A 116 5.43 22.73 -13.30
C GLN A 116 5.40 22.92 -14.82
N ALA A 117 4.65 23.91 -15.27
CA ALA A 117 4.46 24.20 -16.68
C ALA A 117 4.94 25.61 -17.04
N GLN A 118 5.18 25.82 -18.33
CA GLN A 118 5.46 27.11 -18.94
C GLN A 118 4.60 27.30 -20.18
N TRP A 119 4.07 28.50 -20.35
CA TRP A 119 3.28 28.93 -21.51
C TRP A 119 3.55 30.40 -21.80
N ARG A 120 3.08 30.89 -22.95
CA ARG A 120 3.06 32.33 -23.25
C ARG A 120 1.72 32.93 -22.89
N ASP A 121 1.75 34.07 -22.23
CA ASP A 121 0.54 34.87 -22.00
C ASP A 121 0.13 35.64 -23.25
N ASP A 122 -0.97 36.39 -23.15
CA ASP A 122 -1.52 37.21 -24.24
C ASP A 122 -0.55 38.30 -24.72
N SER A 123 0.48 38.65 -23.93
CA SER A 123 1.54 39.59 -24.31
C SER A 123 2.72 38.92 -25.02
N GLY A 124 2.70 37.59 -25.15
CA GLY A 124 3.80 36.77 -25.68
C GLY A 124 4.92 36.52 -24.67
N ALA A 125 4.77 36.97 -23.42
CA ALA A 125 5.75 36.77 -22.37
C ALA A 125 5.67 35.35 -21.81
N LEU A 126 6.84 34.77 -21.51
CA LEU A 126 6.92 33.41 -20.98
C LEU A 126 6.58 33.39 -19.49
N VAL A 127 5.45 32.78 -19.15
CA VAL A 127 4.99 32.58 -17.78
C VAL A 127 5.39 31.19 -17.30
N LYS A 128 5.79 31.10 -16.03
CA LYS A 128 6.14 29.85 -15.35
C LYS A 128 5.20 29.64 -14.18
N SER A 129 4.56 28.49 -14.11
CA SER A 129 3.63 28.17 -13.02
C SER A 129 4.34 27.93 -11.68
N GLU A 130 3.54 27.85 -10.62
CA GLU A 130 3.93 27.17 -9.40
C GLU A 130 4.02 25.65 -9.60
N TRP A 131 4.50 24.95 -8.56
CA TRP A 131 4.50 23.48 -8.55
C TRP A 131 3.12 22.98 -8.13
N VAL A 132 2.56 22.06 -8.90
CA VAL A 132 1.25 21.42 -8.64
C VAL A 132 1.49 19.96 -8.31
N ASP A 133 0.97 19.51 -7.15
CA ASP A 133 1.07 18.11 -6.72
C ASP A 133 -0.07 17.28 -7.31
N ILE A 134 0.24 16.54 -8.37
CA ILE A 134 -0.72 15.69 -9.08
C ILE A 134 -1.10 14.50 -8.20
N THR A 135 -0.14 13.90 -7.51
CA THR A 135 -0.38 12.69 -6.73
C THR A 135 -1.25 12.98 -5.51
N ARG A 136 -1.05 14.12 -4.84
CA ARG A 136 -1.92 14.54 -3.74
C ARG A 136 -3.35 14.78 -4.22
N ALA A 137 -3.54 15.51 -5.33
CA ALA A 137 -4.87 15.71 -5.91
C ALA A 137 -5.56 14.38 -6.29
N GLU A 138 -4.81 13.42 -6.85
CA GLU A 138 -5.34 12.08 -7.12
C GLU A 138 -5.71 11.31 -5.84
N TYR A 139 -4.94 11.42 -4.76
CA TYR A 139 -5.24 10.72 -3.51
C TYR A 139 -6.43 11.32 -2.75
N GLU A 140 -6.53 12.65 -2.70
CA GLU A 140 -7.68 13.36 -2.15
C GLU A 140 -8.97 13.00 -2.90
N ALA A 141 -8.89 12.76 -4.22
CA ALA A 141 -9.97 12.19 -5.02
C ALA A 141 -10.44 10.80 -4.53
N GLY A 142 -9.56 10.01 -3.93
CA GLY A 142 -9.86 8.66 -3.47
C GLY A 142 -10.36 8.60 -2.03
N GLU A 143 -10.16 9.65 -1.24
CA GLU A 143 -10.41 9.62 0.19
C GLU A 143 -11.90 9.45 0.53
N GLY A 144 -12.18 8.61 1.53
CA GLY A 144 -13.56 8.32 1.98
C GLY A 144 -14.42 7.49 1.02
N ARG A 145 -13.90 7.01 -0.12
CA ARG A 145 -14.65 6.21 -1.10
C ARG A 145 -14.28 4.73 -1.05
N ILE A 146 -15.27 3.86 -0.81
CA ILE A 146 -15.09 2.39 -0.75
C ILE A 146 -14.66 1.81 -2.11
N GLN A 147 -15.11 2.40 -3.22
CA GLN A 147 -14.72 2.03 -4.58
C GLN A 147 -14.19 3.26 -5.33
N SER A 148 -12.98 3.70 -5.01
CA SER A 148 -12.31 4.77 -5.74
C SER A 148 -12.01 4.34 -7.19
N SER A 149 -12.17 5.27 -8.14
CA SER A 149 -11.76 5.05 -9.54
C SER A 149 -10.29 4.65 -9.65
N ARG A 150 -9.91 3.83 -10.63
CA ARG A 150 -8.49 3.51 -10.92
C ARG A 150 -7.67 4.74 -11.34
N THR A 151 -8.34 5.83 -11.71
CA THR A 151 -7.69 7.11 -12.06
C THR A 151 -6.93 7.73 -10.88
N VAL A 152 -7.29 7.42 -9.63
CA VAL A 152 -6.70 8.00 -8.40
C VAL A 152 -5.27 7.50 -8.06
N LYS A 153 -4.69 6.64 -8.91
CA LYS A 153 -3.34 6.08 -8.71
C LYS A 153 -2.48 6.14 -9.96
N GLN A 154 -2.88 6.90 -10.99
CA GLN A 154 -2.14 6.94 -12.24
C GLN A 154 -0.78 7.57 -12.05
N SER A 155 -0.73 8.75 -11.43
CA SER A 155 0.53 9.46 -11.13
C SER A 155 1.47 8.61 -10.28
N ALA A 156 0.96 7.96 -9.23
CA ALA A 156 1.76 7.12 -8.33
C ALA A 156 2.36 5.90 -9.04
N ASN A 157 1.58 5.24 -9.91
CA ASN A 157 2.04 4.08 -10.68
C ASN A 157 3.09 4.49 -11.73
N LEU A 158 2.84 5.58 -12.47
CA LEU A 158 3.78 6.14 -13.43
C LEU A 158 5.09 6.54 -12.75
N LEU A 159 5.00 7.23 -11.62
CA LEU A 159 6.14 7.66 -10.84
C LEU A 159 6.96 6.48 -10.31
N LYS A 160 6.29 5.40 -9.87
CA LYS A 160 6.96 4.16 -9.45
C LYS A 160 7.80 3.59 -10.58
N THR A 161 7.18 3.36 -11.75
CA THR A 161 7.87 2.81 -12.92
C THR A 161 9.00 3.72 -13.41
N TYR A 162 8.78 5.03 -13.45
CA TYR A 162 9.79 6.01 -13.85
C TYR A 162 10.98 6.00 -12.89
N THR A 163 10.74 6.01 -11.57
CA THR A 163 11.79 6.02 -10.55
C THR A 163 12.60 4.72 -10.55
N GLU A 164 11.95 3.56 -10.76
CA GLU A 164 12.63 2.27 -10.89
C GLU A 164 13.58 2.25 -12.09
N ARG A 165 13.12 2.70 -13.26
CA ARG A 165 13.94 2.78 -14.47
C ARG A 165 15.09 3.78 -14.31
N PHE A 166 14.83 4.93 -13.69
CA PHE A 166 15.84 5.94 -13.40
C PHE A 166 16.96 5.40 -12.50
N ARG A 167 16.60 4.66 -11.45
CA ARG A 167 17.57 4.04 -10.53
C ARG A 167 18.41 2.94 -11.18
N GLY A 168 17.92 2.34 -12.27
CA GLY A 168 18.67 1.36 -13.05
C GLY A 168 19.77 1.96 -13.92
N LEU A 169 19.88 3.29 -14.03
CA LEU A 169 20.94 3.98 -14.77
C LEU A 169 22.17 4.26 -13.90
N THR A 170 23.33 4.49 -14.53
CA THR A 170 24.55 4.97 -13.84
C THR A 170 24.36 6.40 -13.33
N ARG A 171 25.24 6.87 -12.43
CA ARG A 171 25.16 8.23 -11.86
C ARG A 171 25.28 9.30 -12.94
N GLU A 172 26.14 9.08 -13.93
CA GLU A 172 26.39 9.98 -15.06
C GLU A 172 25.16 10.03 -15.99
N GLN A 173 24.58 8.86 -16.31
CA GLN A 173 23.34 8.78 -17.07
C GLN A 173 22.17 9.44 -16.34
N GLN A 174 22.08 9.24 -15.02
CA GLN A 174 21.09 9.87 -14.16
C GLN A 174 21.19 11.40 -14.20
N ALA A 175 22.41 11.95 -14.21
CA ALA A 175 22.63 13.39 -14.31
C ALA A 175 22.13 13.95 -15.65
N ILE A 176 22.38 13.24 -16.76
CA ILE A 176 21.86 13.62 -18.08
C ILE A 176 20.33 13.59 -18.11
N VAL A 177 19.71 12.54 -17.55
CA VAL A 177 18.24 12.44 -17.54
C VAL A 177 17.58 13.49 -16.64
N GLN A 178 18.24 13.90 -15.56
CA GLN A 178 17.78 15.01 -14.72
C GLN A 178 17.92 16.37 -15.42
N ASP A 179 18.81 16.50 -16.40
CA ASP A 179 18.95 17.72 -17.19
C ASP A 179 17.74 17.93 -18.13
N THR A 180 17.70 19.08 -18.78
CA THR A 180 16.68 19.44 -19.75
C THR A 180 16.86 18.70 -21.08
N PHE A 181 15.75 18.25 -21.67
CA PHE A 181 15.75 17.64 -23.00
C PHE A 181 15.31 18.61 -24.09
N ILE A 182 15.43 19.91 -23.84
CA ILE A 182 15.29 20.94 -24.87
C ILE A 182 16.66 21.49 -25.25
N ARG A 183 16.76 21.99 -26.47
CA ARG A 183 17.91 22.71 -27.02
C ARG A 183 17.42 24.03 -27.60
N ARG A 184 18.33 25.00 -27.72
CA ARG A 184 18.04 26.22 -28.48
C ARG A 184 17.80 25.87 -29.95
N ALA A 185 16.80 26.48 -30.56
CA ALA A 185 16.46 26.30 -31.96
C ALA A 185 15.97 27.62 -32.56
N ASP A 186 16.04 27.72 -33.88
CA ASP A 186 15.50 28.83 -34.66
C ASP A 186 14.04 28.52 -35.03
N THR A 187 13.17 28.57 -34.03
CA THR A 187 11.72 28.34 -34.09
C THR A 187 11.00 29.52 -33.44
N ASP A 188 9.71 29.67 -33.68
CA ASP A 188 8.90 30.73 -33.04
C ASP A 188 8.97 30.65 -31.50
N SER A 189 9.09 29.44 -30.96
CA SER A 189 9.24 29.19 -29.52
C SER A 189 10.67 29.45 -29.00
N GLY A 190 11.69 29.43 -29.88
CA GLY A 190 13.12 29.62 -29.56
C GLY A 190 13.84 28.38 -29.02
N PHE A 191 13.17 27.23 -29.02
CA PHE A 191 13.70 25.95 -28.57
C PHE A 191 13.10 24.78 -29.36
N ALA A 192 13.71 23.60 -29.22
CA ALA A 192 13.21 22.34 -29.74
C ALA A 192 13.66 21.17 -28.87
N ALA A 193 12.98 20.04 -28.94
CA ALA A 193 13.34 18.81 -28.25
C ALA A 193 14.68 18.26 -28.76
N LYS A 194 15.44 17.66 -27.84
CA LYS A 194 16.54 16.77 -28.19
C LYS A 194 15.95 15.51 -28.80
N THR A 195 16.51 15.04 -29.91
CA THR A 195 15.97 13.86 -30.59
C THR A 195 16.22 12.60 -29.76
N ALA A 196 15.30 11.63 -29.86
CA ALA A 196 15.46 10.35 -29.18
C ALA A 196 16.78 9.66 -29.54
N VAL A 197 17.18 9.71 -30.82
CA VAL A 197 18.46 9.15 -31.30
C VAL A 197 19.64 9.81 -30.58
N SER A 198 19.68 11.14 -30.52
CA SER A 198 20.74 11.88 -29.84
C SER A 198 20.83 11.54 -28.35
N LEU A 199 19.69 11.45 -27.65
CA LEU A 199 19.65 11.09 -26.23
C LEU A 199 20.10 9.64 -26.00
N ILE A 200 19.67 8.72 -26.86
CA ILE A 200 20.05 7.31 -26.81
C ILE A 200 21.58 7.17 -26.98
N ASP A 201 22.15 7.83 -27.98
CA ASP A 201 23.59 7.76 -28.27
C ASP A 201 24.40 8.40 -27.14
N GLN A 202 23.97 9.56 -26.64
CA GLN A 202 24.61 10.26 -25.52
C GLN A 202 24.64 9.40 -24.25
N LEU A 203 23.52 8.76 -23.91
CA LEU A 203 23.42 7.93 -22.71
C LEU A 203 24.17 6.60 -22.86
N GLN A 204 24.17 6.00 -24.06
CA GLN A 204 24.89 4.75 -24.32
C GLN A 204 26.40 4.91 -24.32
N ALA A 205 26.91 6.05 -24.78
CA ALA A 205 28.33 6.35 -24.75
C ALA A 205 28.91 6.34 -23.32
N LEU A 206 28.07 6.47 -22.29
CA LEU A 206 28.49 6.41 -20.87
C LEU A 206 28.55 4.99 -20.30
N ASP A 207 27.86 4.02 -20.91
CA ASP A 207 27.93 2.61 -20.51
C ASP A 207 27.52 1.68 -21.66
N GLU A 208 28.52 1.03 -22.24
CA GLU A 208 28.36 0.08 -23.34
C GLU A 208 27.56 -1.15 -22.86
N GLY A 209 26.39 -1.38 -23.44
CA GLY A 209 25.44 -2.43 -23.01
C GLY A 209 24.21 -1.90 -22.27
N SER A 210 24.16 -0.61 -21.96
CA SER A 210 23.00 0.04 -21.34
C SER A 210 21.81 0.31 -22.27
N ARG A 211 21.90 -0.07 -23.55
CA ARG A 211 20.92 0.28 -24.59
C ARG A 211 19.47 -0.02 -24.20
N GLY A 212 19.20 -1.22 -23.71
CA GLY A 212 17.84 -1.63 -23.31
C GLY A 212 17.28 -0.80 -22.16
N ARG A 213 18.09 -0.54 -21.12
CA ARG A 213 17.66 0.26 -19.96
C ARG A 213 17.49 1.74 -20.30
N VAL A 214 18.35 2.29 -21.16
CA VAL A 214 18.23 3.66 -21.68
C VAL A 214 16.94 3.84 -22.47
N ILE A 215 16.65 2.95 -23.43
CA ILE A 215 15.41 3.01 -24.23
C ILE A 215 14.18 2.92 -23.31
N THR A 216 14.22 2.01 -22.34
CA THR A 216 13.12 1.82 -21.39
C THR A 216 12.92 3.05 -20.51
N MET A 217 14.00 3.71 -20.09
CA MET A 217 13.93 4.99 -19.38
C MET A 217 13.32 6.09 -20.24
N LEU A 218 13.81 6.30 -21.46
CA LEU A 218 13.31 7.36 -22.35
C LEU A 218 11.85 7.16 -22.76
N ARG A 219 11.39 5.90 -22.86
CA ARG A 219 9.95 5.61 -23.02
C ARG A 219 9.14 6.02 -21.80
N ALA A 220 9.66 5.81 -20.58
CA ALA A 220 8.99 6.29 -19.37
C ALA A 220 9.00 7.82 -19.28
N ASP A 221 10.09 8.46 -19.69
CA ASP A 221 10.21 9.93 -19.78
C ASP A 221 9.19 10.50 -20.76
N TYR A 222 9.05 9.89 -21.94
CA TYR A 222 8.03 10.25 -22.93
C TYR A 222 6.60 10.12 -22.36
N VAL A 223 6.27 8.99 -21.73
CA VAL A 223 4.93 8.81 -21.14
C VAL A 223 4.67 9.83 -20.01
N LEU A 224 5.69 10.15 -19.21
CA LEU A 224 5.55 11.10 -18.12
C LEU A 224 5.44 12.54 -18.64
N LYS A 225 6.18 12.89 -19.70
CA LYS A 225 6.03 14.13 -20.47
C LYS A 225 4.59 14.28 -20.93
N GLU A 226 4.05 13.29 -21.66
CA GLU A 226 2.66 13.31 -22.13
C GLU A 226 1.67 13.48 -20.99
N PHE A 227 1.76 12.62 -19.98
CA PHE A 227 0.87 12.67 -18.82
C PHE A 227 0.87 14.06 -18.14
N THR A 228 2.05 14.65 -17.94
CA THR A 228 2.17 15.98 -17.32
C THR A 228 1.73 17.11 -18.23
N THR A 229 1.87 16.98 -19.56
CA THR A 229 1.31 17.94 -20.53
C THR A 229 -0.22 17.95 -20.51
N TYR A 230 -0.87 16.77 -20.51
CA TYR A 230 -2.33 16.67 -20.39
C TYR A 230 -2.83 17.26 -19.08
N TRP A 231 -2.18 16.91 -17.96
CA TRP A 231 -2.52 17.47 -16.65
C TRP A 231 -2.32 18.99 -16.59
N ALA A 232 -1.21 19.52 -17.10
CA ALA A 232 -0.94 20.95 -17.12
C ALA A 232 -1.95 21.72 -17.96
N THR A 233 -2.27 21.19 -19.15
CA THR A 233 -3.26 21.79 -20.06
C THR A 233 -4.65 21.81 -19.40
N ALA A 234 -5.06 20.70 -18.77
CA ALA A 234 -6.34 20.61 -18.07
C ALA A 234 -6.39 21.52 -16.81
N TRP A 235 -5.29 21.59 -16.05
CA TRP A 235 -5.21 22.36 -14.82
C TRP A 235 -5.21 23.87 -15.05
N PHE A 236 -4.35 24.35 -15.94
CA PHE A 236 -4.16 25.78 -16.20
C PHE A 236 -5.11 26.31 -17.29
N GLY A 237 -5.64 25.46 -18.17
CA GLY A 237 -6.45 25.89 -19.31
C GLY A 237 -5.67 26.74 -20.31
N ARG A 238 -4.39 26.44 -20.50
CA ARG A 238 -3.45 27.18 -21.36
C ARG A 238 -2.80 26.24 -22.37
N ASP A 239 -2.32 26.81 -23.46
CA ASP A 239 -1.46 26.10 -24.40
C ASP A 239 -0.05 25.98 -23.81
N ILE A 240 0.30 24.78 -23.38
CA ILE A 240 1.53 24.53 -22.62
C ILE A 240 2.68 24.32 -23.59
N GLU A 241 3.74 25.12 -23.46
CA GLU A 241 4.94 24.99 -24.29
C GLU A 241 5.93 23.96 -23.72
N ARG A 242 6.07 23.95 -22.39
CA ARG A 242 7.06 23.12 -21.69
C ARG A 242 6.53 22.64 -20.36
N VAL A 243 6.91 21.42 -20.02
CA VAL A 243 6.64 20.81 -18.72
C VAL A 243 7.91 20.34 -18.06
N ARG A 244 7.92 20.33 -16.74
CA ARG A 244 8.92 19.66 -15.93
C ARG A 244 8.24 19.05 -14.72
N TRP A 245 8.89 18.07 -14.11
CA TRP A 245 8.37 17.44 -12.91
C TRP A 245 9.45 17.28 -11.85
N ARG A 246 9.01 17.11 -10.61
CA ARG A 246 9.86 16.70 -9.50
C ARG A 246 9.20 15.58 -8.73
N VAL A 247 10.04 14.77 -8.11
CA VAL A 247 9.65 13.70 -7.21
C VAL A 247 9.86 14.21 -5.80
N ALA A 248 8.76 14.57 -5.13
CA ALA A 248 8.79 14.89 -3.71
C ALA A 248 8.68 13.59 -2.91
N THR A 249 9.67 13.34 -2.05
CA THR A 249 9.71 12.17 -1.18
C THR A 249 9.57 12.64 0.25
N GLU A 250 8.46 12.25 0.87
CA GLU A 250 8.12 12.54 2.25
C GLU A 250 8.25 11.28 3.08
N ARG A 251 8.78 11.41 4.30
CA ARG A 251 8.79 10.32 5.27
C ARG A 251 7.70 10.61 6.31
N PRO A 252 6.75 9.69 6.54
CA PRO A 252 5.76 9.87 7.58
C PRO A 252 6.44 9.92 8.96
N ASN A 253 5.79 10.57 9.91
CA ASN A 253 6.25 10.60 11.29
C ASN A 253 6.46 9.19 11.82
N ASP A 254 7.50 9.02 12.63
CA ASP A 254 7.73 7.78 13.34
C ASP A 254 6.54 7.51 14.28
N PHE A 255 6.31 6.23 14.60
CA PHE A 255 5.10 5.80 15.31
C PHE A 255 4.84 6.58 16.63
N ALA A 256 5.91 6.97 17.34
CA ALA A 256 5.82 7.76 18.57
C ALA A 256 5.23 9.18 18.36
N HIS A 257 5.33 9.71 17.14
CA HIS A 257 4.93 11.06 16.74
C HIS A 257 3.86 11.05 15.64
N ARG A 258 3.19 9.91 15.44
CA ARG A 258 2.22 9.70 14.36
C ARG A 258 0.99 10.62 14.43
N SER A 259 0.71 11.17 15.60
CA SER A 259 -0.39 12.09 15.86
C SER A 259 0.05 13.56 15.84
N ASP A 260 1.35 13.83 15.72
CA ASP A 260 1.87 15.19 15.68
C ASP A 260 1.53 15.80 14.32
N GLU A 261 0.94 17.00 14.32
CA GLU A 261 0.62 17.72 13.08
C GLU A 261 1.89 18.15 12.33
N GLN A 262 2.97 18.40 13.06
CA GLN A 262 4.24 18.79 12.48
C GLN A 262 4.98 17.56 11.93
N GLN A 263 5.38 17.63 10.66
CA GLN A 263 6.23 16.60 10.06
C GLN A 263 7.62 16.60 10.69
N GLN A 264 8.11 15.42 11.10
CA GLN A 264 9.43 15.25 11.69
C GLN A 264 10.57 15.35 10.67
N PHE A 265 10.28 15.03 9.41
CA PHE A 265 11.29 14.92 8.37
C PHE A 265 11.02 15.94 7.27
N THR A 266 12.06 16.67 6.87
CA THR A 266 11.97 17.56 5.72
C THR A 266 11.78 16.74 4.44
N PRO A 267 10.79 17.08 3.59
CA PRO A 267 10.64 16.47 2.29
C PRO A 267 11.89 16.65 1.43
N SER A 268 12.29 15.59 0.72
CA SER A 268 13.38 15.66 -0.25
C SER A 268 12.82 15.69 -1.66
N THR A 269 13.34 16.57 -2.51
CA THR A 269 12.86 16.71 -3.89
C THR A 269 13.94 16.36 -4.89
N ARG A 270 13.58 15.63 -5.95
CA ARG A 270 14.41 15.42 -7.13
C ARG A 270 13.73 15.99 -8.36
N THR A 271 14.32 17.01 -8.96
CA THR A 271 13.78 17.70 -10.13
C THR A 271 14.35 17.14 -11.42
N PHE A 272 13.50 17.05 -12.44
CA PHE A 272 13.86 16.73 -13.81
C PHE A 272 13.69 17.98 -14.66
N GLY A 273 14.60 18.21 -15.60
CA GLY A 273 14.62 19.42 -16.42
C GLY A 273 13.44 19.51 -17.38
N TRP A 274 13.34 20.64 -18.07
CA TRP A 274 12.24 20.90 -19.00
C TRP A 274 12.21 19.90 -20.16
N ARG A 275 10.99 19.54 -20.55
CA ARG A 275 10.61 18.85 -21.78
C ARG A 275 9.70 19.78 -22.57
N GLU A 276 9.82 19.75 -23.89
CA GLU A 276 8.89 20.42 -24.79
C GLU A 276 7.56 19.66 -24.85
N ALA A 277 6.45 20.36 -24.89
CA ALA A 277 5.13 19.80 -25.15
C ALA A 277 4.85 19.89 -26.66
N ASP A 278 5.48 19.00 -27.43
CA ASP A 278 5.47 18.95 -28.90
C ASP A 278 4.36 18.07 -29.49
N ASP A 279 3.65 17.32 -28.65
CA ASP A 279 2.62 16.38 -29.10
C ASP A 279 1.25 17.07 -29.27
N VAL A 280 0.51 16.65 -30.29
CA VAL A 280 -0.86 17.13 -30.54
C VAL A 280 -1.78 16.56 -29.47
N ILE A 281 -2.40 17.45 -28.70
CA ILE A 281 -3.33 17.08 -27.65
C ILE A 281 -4.63 16.56 -28.28
N ASP A 282 -4.98 15.31 -27.97
CA ASP A 282 -6.27 14.74 -28.33
C ASP A 282 -7.38 15.40 -27.48
N PRO A 283 -8.36 16.09 -28.10
CA PRO A 283 -9.45 16.74 -27.37
C PRO A 283 -10.26 15.76 -26.51
N GLN A 284 -10.42 14.51 -26.96
CA GLN A 284 -11.17 13.51 -26.21
C GLN A 284 -10.41 13.12 -24.94
N ALA A 285 -9.11 12.85 -25.04
CA ALA A 285 -8.26 12.57 -23.88
C ALA A 285 -8.22 13.77 -22.92
N LEU A 286 -8.05 14.99 -23.45
CA LEU A 286 -8.04 16.22 -22.64
C LEU A 286 -9.33 16.39 -21.82
N SER A 287 -10.49 16.11 -22.40
CA SER A 287 -11.78 16.21 -21.70
C SER A 287 -11.87 15.31 -20.46
N VAL A 288 -11.20 14.14 -20.49
CA VAL A 288 -11.12 13.23 -19.34
C VAL A 288 -10.28 13.86 -18.23
N TYR A 289 -9.13 14.45 -18.56
CA TYR A 289 -8.28 15.14 -17.58
C TYR A 289 -8.97 16.38 -17.02
N GLN A 290 -9.67 17.15 -17.83
CA GLN A 290 -10.48 18.29 -17.37
C GLN A 290 -11.54 17.84 -16.36
N GLY A 291 -12.27 16.76 -16.65
CA GLY A 291 -13.24 16.20 -15.71
C GLY A 291 -12.63 15.65 -14.42
N ILE A 292 -11.38 15.18 -14.44
CA ILE A 292 -10.64 14.78 -13.23
C ILE A 292 -10.26 16.03 -12.42
N VAL A 293 -9.68 17.04 -13.08
CA VAL A 293 -9.25 18.29 -12.45
C VAL A 293 -10.43 19.01 -11.80
N GLU A 294 -11.53 19.18 -12.53
CA GLU A 294 -12.74 19.86 -12.04
C GLU A 294 -13.37 19.16 -10.83
N ARG A 295 -13.24 17.83 -10.75
CA ARG A 295 -13.92 17.05 -9.70
C ARG A 295 -13.09 16.90 -8.43
N TYR A 296 -11.77 16.94 -8.54
CA TYR A 296 -10.90 16.46 -7.45
C TYR A 296 -9.75 17.40 -7.08
N ALA A 297 -9.55 18.44 -7.88
CA ALA A 297 -8.33 19.20 -7.87
C ALA A 297 -8.61 20.71 -7.67
N ARG A 298 -9.88 21.07 -7.50
CA ARG A 298 -10.38 22.40 -7.13
C ARG A 298 -11.38 22.28 -5.98
#